data_AF-A0A1Y0V9S0-F1
#
_entry.id   AF-A0A1Y0V9S0-F1
#
_cell.length_a   1.000
_cell.length_b   1.000
_cell.length_c   1.000
_cell.angle_alpha   90.00
_cell.angle_beta   90.00
_cell.angle_gamma   90.00
#
_symmetry.space_group_name_H-M   'P 1'
#
loop_
_entity.id
_entity.type
_entity.pdbx_description
1 polymer ?
#
loop_
_entity_poly.entity_id
_entity_poly.type
_entity_poly.pdbx_seq_one_letter_code
_entity_poly.pdbx_strand_id
1 'polypeptide(L)'
;MSQGIAVSAIAYVIPSEVDEKATDLTRFHFDDASFAYMTELAPLYNAENTNLHSFHKRGGHLILWHGLADQSISPLNIIAYYQGMQREMGVEQTDSFLKFYLLPGVGHCRNGEGFLPVDFLTPLMAWTETETMPNTIRTERPVLGEGPMLPPLGEHGKPTAGGQIHMAPMPNQPYAQANVASTASNPVYPYPYIAQYTGTGDVKDAQNYRPVKSPVFVPMIFASHEVTKTVPPDF
;
A
#
# COMPACT_ATOMS: atom_id res chain seq x y z
N MET A 1 0.28 17.22 8.72
CA MET A 1 -0.83 16.41 8.16
C MET A 1 -1.19 15.22 9.04
N SER A 2 -0.26 14.31 9.37
CA SER A 2 -0.56 13.09 10.16
C SER A 2 -1.29 13.36 11.49
N GLN A 3 -0.83 14.33 12.29
CA GLN A 3 -1.49 14.71 13.54
C GLN A 3 -2.96 15.10 13.34
N GLY A 4 -3.29 15.91 12.33
CA GLY A 4 -4.67 16.34 12.09
C GLY A 4 -5.62 15.18 11.76
N ILE A 5 -5.16 14.23 10.95
CA ILE A 5 -5.95 13.05 10.57
C ILE A 5 -6.18 12.14 11.79
N ALA A 6 -5.12 11.83 12.53
CA ALA A 6 -5.20 10.95 13.71
C ALA A 6 -6.09 11.56 14.80
N VAL A 7 -5.91 12.84 15.09
CA VAL A 7 -6.66 13.57 16.11
C VAL A 7 -8.15 13.67 15.77
N SER A 8 -8.49 13.92 14.50
CA SER A 8 -9.88 13.87 14.05
C SER A 8 -10.48 12.47 14.13
N ALA A 9 -9.71 11.43 13.80
CA ALA A 9 -10.20 10.05 13.92
C ALA A 9 -10.46 9.66 15.38
N ILE A 10 -9.55 10.00 16.29
CA ILE A 10 -9.68 9.76 17.73
C ILE A 10 -10.91 10.47 18.32
N ALA A 11 -11.21 11.70 17.89
CA ALA A 11 -12.31 12.47 18.46
C ALA A 11 -13.68 12.11 17.87
N TYR A 12 -13.74 11.74 16.58
CA TYR A 12 -15.01 11.73 15.82
C TYR A 12 -15.35 10.43 15.10
N VAL A 13 -14.42 9.49 14.95
CA VAL A 13 -14.62 8.29 14.10
C VAL A 13 -14.45 7.00 14.88
N ILE A 14 -13.34 6.87 15.59
CA ILE A 14 -12.95 5.63 16.26
C ILE A 14 -13.78 5.33 17.51
N PRO A 15 -14.12 6.30 18.38
CA PRO A 15 -14.93 6.00 19.55
C PRO A 15 -16.42 5.89 19.22
N SER A 16 -17.13 5.10 20.03
CA SER A 16 -18.59 4.94 19.94
C SER A 16 -19.35 6.22 20.30
N GLU A 17 -18.76 7.08 21.14
CA GLU A 17 -19.25 8.42 21.46
C GLU A 17 -18.19 9.47 21.12
N VAL A 18 -18.62 10.62 20.57
CA VAL A 18 -17.73 11.72 20.22
C VAL A 18 -17.08 12.32 21.48
N ASP A 19 -15.75 12.39 21.48
CA ASP A 19 -14.98 13.14 22.49
C ASP A 19 -14.12 14.21 21.81
N GLU A 20 -14.66 15.41 21.70
CA GLU A 20 -13.93 16.56 21.13
C GLU A 20 -12.66 16.91 21.92
N LYS A 21 -12.59 16.57 23.22
CA LYS A 21 -11.41 16.84 24.04
C LYS A 21 -10.27 15.89 23.73
N ALA A 22 -10.56 14.74 23.12
CA ALA A 22 -9.55 13.82 22.62
C ALA A 22 -8.76 14.41 21.43
N THR A 23 -9.16 15.60 20.94
CA THR A 23 -8.33 16.36 20.02
C THR A 23 -7.01 16.88 20.63
N ASP A 24 -6.95 16.97 21.96
CA ASP A 24 -5.74 17.31 22.70
C ASP A 24 -4.96 16.05 23.07
N LEU A 25 -3.94 15.73 22.26
CA LEU A 25 -3.11 14.53 22.45
C LEU A 25 -2.34 14.52 23.77
N THR A 26 -2.21 15.63 24.50
CA THR A 26 -1.60 15.61 25.85
C THR A 26 -2.45 14.84 26.86
N ARG A 27 -3.73 14.61 26.53
CA ARG A 27 -4.69 13.84 27.32
C ARG A 27 -4.78 12.38 26.87
N PHE A 28 -4.14 12.03 25.76
CA PHE A 28 -4.16 10.67 25.24
C PHE A 28 -3.06 9.85 25.91
N HIS A 29 -3.46 8.73 26.52
CA HIS A 29 -2.53 7.82 27.18
C HIS A 29 -2.15 6.68 26.25
N PHE A 30 -0.86 6.37 26.14
CA PHE A 30 -0.39 5.21 25.40
C PHE A 30 -0.37 3.99 26.32
N ASP A 31 -1.56 3.48 26.62
CA ASP A 31 -1.79 2.33 27.50
C ASP A 31 -2.85 1.36 26.95
N ASP A 32 -2.99 0.21 27.60
CA ASP A 32 -3.91 -0.85 27.18
C ASP A 32 -5.37 -0.42 27.23
N ALA A 33 -5.74 0.47 28.16
CA ALA A 33 -7.10 0.97 28.29
C ALA A 33 -7.48 1.85 27.09
N SER A 34 -6.58 2.76 26.71
CA SER A 34 -6.74 3.59 25.52
C SER A 34 -6.71 2.74 24.25
N PHE A 35 -5.87 1.71 24.18
CA PHE A 35 -5.91 0.76 23.06
C PHE A 35 -7.23 0.00 22.96
N ALA A 36 -7.75 -0.54 24.08
CA ALA A 36 -9.03 -1.25 24.11
C ALA A 36 -10.19 -0.34 23.67
N TYR A 37 -10.21 0.90 24.17
CA TYR A 37 -11.17 1.92 23.73
C TYR A 37 -11.08 2.20 22.23
N MET A 38 -9.86 2.39 21.72
CA MET A 38 -9.61 2.68 20.30
C MET A 38 -9.89 1.49 19.37
N THR A 39 -10.04 0.29 19.90
CA THR A 39 -10.31 -0.93 19.12
C THR A 39 -11.74 -1.44 19.26
N GLU A 40 -12.58 -0.76 20.06
CA GLU A 40 -14.00 -1.13 20.22
C GLU A 40 -14.74 -1.19 18.88
N LEU A 41 -14.52 -0.20 18.00
CA LEU A 41 -15.10 -0.14 16.65
C LEU A 41 -14.17 -0.71 15.57
N ALA A 42 -13.08 -1.38 15.92
CA ALA A 42 -12.19 -2.03 14.94
C ALA A 42 -12.96 -2.98 13.99
N PRO A 43 -13.93 -3.81 14.44
CA PRO A 43 -14.70 -4.64 13.52
C PRO A 43 -15.49 -3.88 12.44
N LEU A 44 -15.80 -2.60 12.68
CA LEU A 44 -16.51 -1.74 11.74
C LEU A 44 -15.56 -1.04 10.74
N TYR A 45 -14.39 -0.60 11.21
CA TYR A 45 -13.49 0.25 10.42
C TYR A 45 -12.24 -0.45 9.87
N ASN A 46 -11.76 -1.51 10.53
CA ASN A 46 -10.52 -2.15 10.15
C ASN A 46 -10.74 -3.16 9.01
N ALA A 47 -10.06 -2.93 7.89
CA ALA A 47 -10.02 -3.87 6.76
C ALA A 47 -8.92 -4.93 6.96
N GLU A 48 -8.98 -5.68 8.07
CA GLU A 48 -7.90 -6.58 8.51
C GLU A 48 -8.23 -8.08 8.35
N ASN A 49 -9.39 -8.43 7.78
CA ASN A 49 -9.80 -9.82 7.59
C ASN A 49 -8.84 -10.57 6.63
N THR A 50 -8.13 -11.57 7.15
CA THR A 50 -7.21 -12.42 6.39
C THR A 50 -7.88 -13.65 5.76
N ASN A 51 -9.14 -13.93 6.09
CA ASN A 51 -9.90 -15.02 5.50
C ASN A 51 -10.60 -14.55 4.22
N LEU A 52 -9.96 -14.85 3.08
CA LEU A 52 -10.49 -14.55 1.75
C LEU A 52 -10.98 -15.79 1.00
N HIS A 53 -11.34 -16.87 1.71
CA HIS A 53 -11.81 -18.11 1.06
C HIS A 53 -13.01 -17.87 0.15
N SER A 54 -14.01 -17.08 0.56
CA SER A 54 -15.17 -16.77 -0.27
C SER A 54 -14.80 -15.96 -1.52
N PHE A 55 -13.84 -15.03 -1.41
CA PHE A 55 -13.34 -14.26 -2.55
C PHE A 55 -12.63 -15.18 -3.56
N HIS A 56 -11.73 -16.04 -3.07
CA HIS A 56 -11.03 -17.02 -3.89
C HIS A 56 -11.99 -18.01 -4.56
N LYS A 57 -12.98 -18.56 -3.83
CA LYS A 57 -13.99 -19.49 -4.37
C LYS A 57 -14.81 -18.89 -5.52
N ARG A 58 -14.95 -17.56 -5.57
CA ARG A 58 -15.64 -16.84 -6.66
C ARG A 58 -14.73 -16.49 -7.84
N GLY A 59 -13.47 -16.95 -7.84
CA GLY A 59 -12.50 -16.65 -8.89
C GLY A 59 -11.89 -15.24 -8.79
N GLY A 60 -11.89 -14.64 -7.60
CA GLY A 60 -11.35 -13.31 -7.40
C GLY A 60 -9.82 -13.29 -7.45
N HIS A 61 -9.23 -12.35 -8.19
CA HIS A 61 -7.80 -12.08 -8.22
C HIS A 61 -7.45 -10.77 -7.52
N LEU A 62 -6.34 -10.76 -6.77
CA LEU A 62 -5.90 -9.62 -5.98
C LEU A 62 -4.43 -9.29 -6.26
N ILE A 63 -4.16 -8.04 -6.58
CA ILE A 63 -2.81 -7.48 -6.56
C ILE A 63 -2.67 -6.57 -5.34
N LEU A 64 -1.75 -6.92 -4.45
CA LEU A 64 -1.29 -6.03 -3.39
C LEU A 64 0.03 -5.38 -3.80
N TRP A 65 0.23 -4.11 -3.44
CA TRP A 65 1.51 -3.47 -3.61
C TRP A 65 1.76 -2.41 -2.55
N HIS A 66 3.03 -2.13 -2.27
CA HIS A 66 3.40 -1.04 -1.36
C HIS A 66 4.77 -0.47 -1.69
N GLY A 67 4.95 0.84 -1.47
CA GLY A 67 6.24 1.51 -1.59
C GLY A 67 7.13 1.25 -0.37
N LEU A 68 8.35 0.74 -0.56
CA LEU A 68 9.26 0.48 0.56
C LEU A 68 9.81 1.76 1.22
N ALA A 69 9.67 2.91 0.56
CA ALA A 69 10.05 4.22 1.11
C ALA A 69 8.81 5.03 1.54
N ASP A 70 7.64 4.40 1.72
CA ASP A 70 6.43 5.08 2.19
C ASP A 70 6.62 5.64 3.60
N GLN A 71 6.71 6.97 3.67
CA GLN A 71 6.90 7.73 4.89
C GLN A 71 5.60 8.01 5.66
N SER A 72 4.44 7.67 5.11
CA SER A 72 3.12 7.96 5.69
C SER A 72 2.45 6.70 6.24
N ILE A 73 2.51 5.58 5.51
CA ILE A 73 1.96 4.29 5.92
C ILE A 73 3.07 3.25 5.83
N SER A 74 3.45 2.68 6.98
CA SER A 74 4.54 1.72 7.04
C SER A 74 4.27 0.51 6.13
N PRO A 75 5.20 0.13 5.24
CA PRO A 75 5.07 -1.09 4.42
C PRO A 75 5.03 -2.36 5.27
N LEU A 76 5.41 -2.26 6.55
CA LEU A 76 5.30 -3.35 7.49
C LEU A 76 3.84 -3.82 7.60
N ASN A 77 2.86 -2.93 7.76
CA ASN A 77 1.47 -3.35 8.03
C ASN A 77 0.91 -4.28 6.95
N ILE A 78 1.16 -3.99 5.68
CA ILE A 78 0.69 -4.83 4.58
C ILE A 78 1.49 -6.13 4.43
N ILE A 79 2.77 -6.13 4.79
CA ILE A 79 3.58 -7.37 4.88
C ILE A 79 3.00 -8.30 5.94
N ALA A 80 2.60 -7.76 7.11
CA ALA A 80 1.95 -8.53 8.16
C ALA A 80 0.62 -9.14 7.69
N TYR A 81 -0.20 -8.34 7.01
CA TYR A 81 -1.48 -8.77 6.44
C TYR A 81 -1.30 -9.91 5.42
N TYR A 82 -0.34 -9.77 4.50
CA TYR A 82 -0.01 -10.83 3.53
C TYR A 82 0.43 -12.13 4.22
N GLN A 83 1.31 -12.04 5.22
CA GLN A 83 1.73 -13.21 5.98
C GLN A 83 0.57 -13.82 6.79
N GLY A 84 -0.36 -12.98 7.29
CA GLY A 84 -1.59 -13.42 7.96
C GLY A 84 -2.51 -14.21 7.02
N MET A 85 -2.71 -13.75 5.78
CA MET A 85 -3.45 -14.49 4.75
C MET A 85 -2.77 -15.83 4.41
N GLN A 86 -1.44 -15.86 4.32
CA GLN A 86 -0.71 -17.12 4.12
C GLN A 86 -0.88 -18.10 5.28
N ARG A 87 -0.98 -17.61 6.53
CA ARG A 87 -1.27 -18.45 7.70
C ARG A 87 -2.72 -18.96 7.71
N GLU A 88 -3.68 -18.11 7.35
CA GLU A 88 -5.11 -18.46 7.33
C GLU A 88 -5.49 -19.39 6.16
N MET A 89 -4.99 -19.11 4.96
CA MET A 89 -5.40 -19.80 3.73
C MET A 89 -4.39 -20.83 3.22
N GLY A 90 -3.14 -20.76 3.69
CA GLY A 90 -2.02 -21.56 3.18
C GLY A 90 -1.27 -20.87 2.03
N VAL A 91 0.06 -21.02 2.01
CA VAL A 91 0.96 -20.33 1.06
C VAL A 91 0.58 -20.59 -0.40
N GLU A 92 0.35 -21.85 -0.79
CA GLU A 92 0.02 -22.22 -2.17
C GLU A 92 -1.33 -21.66 -2.61
N GLN A 93 -2.33 -21.67 -1.72
CA GLN A 93 -3.63 -21.11 -2.01
C GLN A 93 -3.57 -19.59 -2.08
N THR A 94 -2.85 -18.91 -1.18
CA THR A 94 -2.67 -17.45 -1.30
C THR A 94 -2.01 -17.10 -2.63
N ASP A 95 -0.97 -17.83 -3.04
CA ASP A 95 -0.24 -17.56 -4.29
C ASP A 95 -1.08 -17.79 -5.56
N SER A 96 -2.14 -18.62 -5.50
CA SER A 96 -2.99 -18.90 -6.65
C SER A 96 -3.93 -17.74 -7.03
N PHE A 97 -4.24 -16.84 -6.10
CA PHE A 97 -5.17 -15.73 -6.35
C PHE A 97 -4.66 -14.35 -5.91
N LEU A 98 -3.55 -14.28 -5.18
CA LEU A 98 -2.96 -13.04 -4.70
C LEU A 98 -1.49 -12.91 -5.12
N LYS A 99 -1.13 -11.78 -5.74
CA LYS A 99 0.27 -11.38 -5.95
C LYS A 99 0.59 -10.09 -5.21
N PHE A 100 1.67 -10.12 -4.44
CA PHE A 100 2.09 -9.01 -3.60
C PHE A 100 3.44 -8.44 -4.08
N TYR A 101 3.52 -7.14 -4.36
CA TYR A 101 4.72 -6.48 -4.86
C TYR A 101 5.21 -5.38 -3.91
N LEU A 102 6.48 -5.46 -3.51
CA LEU A 102 7.13 -4.39 -2.76
C LEU A 102 8.00 -3.58 -3.71
N LEU A 103 7.72 -2.28 -3.81
CA LEU A 103 8.37 -1.38 -4.78
C LEU A 103 9.51 -0.61 -4.08
N PRO A 104 10.79 -0.88 -4.39
CA PRO A 104 11.91 -0.17 -3.78
C PRO A 104 11.93 1.32 -4.14
N GLY A 105 12.20 2.18 -3.15
CA GLY A 105 12.34 3.62 -3.35
C GLY A 105 11.05 4.38 -3.63
N VAL A 106 9.91 3.70 -3.78
CA VAL A 106 8.60 4.35 -3.95
C VAL A 106 8.07 4.83 -2.60
N GLY A 107 7.67 6.10 -2.54
CA GLY A 107 7.06 6.74 -1.36
C GLY A 107 5.55 6.49 -1.25
N HIS A 108 4.86 7.33 -0.48
CA HIS A 108 3.41 7.21 -0.26
C HIS A 108 2.59 7.35 -1.55
N CYS A 109 2.16 6.21 -2.09
CA CYS A 109 1.46 6.02 -3.39
C CYS A 109 2.25 6.46 -4.63
N ARG A 110 3.10 7.48 -4.49
CA ARG A 110 3.93 8.08 -5.53
C ARG A 110 5.21 8.66 -4.90
N ASN A 111 5.99 9.37 -5.71
CA ASN A 111 7.25 10.03 -5.30
C ASN A 111 8.31 9.02 -4.82
N GLY A 112 9.38 9.57 -4.25
CA GLY A 112 10.59 8.84 -3.89
C GLY A 112 11.50 8.60 -5.09
N GLU A 113 12.61 7.91 -4.87
CA GLU A 113 13.62 7.60 -5.88
C GLU A 113 13.27 6.36 -6.73
N GLY A 114 12.14 5.73 -6.42
CA GLY A 114 11.62 4.55 -7.10
C GLY A 114 11.15 4.84 -8.54
N PHE A 115 10.75 3.76 -9.22
CA PHE A 115 10.36 3.80 -10.62
C PHE A 115 8.82 3.84 -10.70
N LEU A 116 8.29 4.98 -11.10
CA LEU A 116 6.85 5.24 -11.32
C LEU A 116 6.67 6.11 -12.58
N PRO A 117 5.55 5.98 -13.32
CA PRO A 117 4.32 5.23 -12.98
C PRO A 117 4.43 3.70 -13.16
N VAL A 118 3.45 2.95 -12.63
CA VAL A 118 3.34 1.49 -12.74
C VAL A 118 1.93 1.10 -13.17
N ASP A 119 1.81 0.20 -14.14
CA ASP A 119 0.53 -0.37 -14.60
C ASP A 119 0.23 -1.69 -13.88
N PHE A 120 -0.75 -1.65 -12.97
CA PHE A 120 -1.30 -2.83 -12.32
C PHE A 120 -2.63 -3.28 -12.93
N LEU A 121 -3.29 -2.44 -13.73
CA LEU A 121 -4.63 -2.73 -14.25
C LEU A 121 -4.53 -3.75 -15.40
N THR A 122 -3.63 -3.54 -16.35
CA THR A 122 -3.41 -4.49 -17.46
C THR A 122 -3.09 -5.90 -16.96
N PRO A 123 -2.12 -6.12 -16.05
CA PRO A 123 -1.86 -7.46 -15.52
C PRO A 123 -3.03 -8.05 -14.72
N LEU A 124 -3.80 -7.23 -13.98
CA LEU A 124 -4.98 -7.71 -13.26
C LEU A 124 -6.09 -8.16 -14.22
N MET A 125 -6.33 -7.40 -15.30
CA MET A 125 -7.28 -7.78 -16.35
C MET A 125 -6.83 -9.07 -17.03
N ALA A 126 -5.56 -9.17 -17.45
CA ALA A 126 -5.02 -10.37 -18.06
C ALA A 126 -5.14 -11.60 -17.16
N TRP A 127 -4.91 -11.44 -15.85
CA TRP A 127 -5.11 -12.52 -14.89
C TRP A 127 -6.57 -12.92 -14.79
N THR A 128 -7.48 -11.96 -14.71
CA THR A 128 -8.93 -12.20 -14.55
C THR A 128 -9.60 -12.76 -15.80
N GLU A 129 -9.16 -12.35 -16.99
CA GLU A 129 -9.82 -12.68 -18.25
C GLU A 129 -9.17 -13.87 -18.97
N THR A 130 -7.86 -14.09 -18.75
CA THR A 130 -7.08 -15.08 -19.51
C THR A 130 -6.21 -15.97 -18.64
N GLU A 131 -6.35 -15.90 -17.30
CA GLU A 131 -5.56 -16.69 -16.35
C GLU A 131 -4.03 -16.44 -16.47
N THR A 132 -3.65 -15.28 -17.04
CA THR A 132 -2.24 -14.89 -17.18
C THR A 132 -1.77 -14.22 -15.90
N MET A 133 -1.20 -15.03 -15.01
CA MET A 133 -0.71 -14.58 -13.71
C MET A 133 0.48 -13.59 -13.84
N PRO A 134 0.45 -12.46 -13.13
CA PRO A 134 1.50 -11.45 -13.22
C PRO A 134 2.75 -11.86 -12.44
N ASN A 135 3.59 -12.71 -13.00
CA ASN A 135 4.84 -13.13 -12.33
C ASN A 135 5.91 -12.02 -12.30
N THR A 136 5.67 -10.88 -12.95
CA THR A 136 6.55 -9.71 -12.93
C THR A 136 5.74 -8.46 -13.25
N ILE A 137 6.06 -7.36 -12.58
CA ILE A 137 5.54 -6.03 -12.89
C ILE A 137 6.72 -5.17 -13.36
N ARG A 138 6.56 -4.50 -14.50
CA ARG A 138 7.55 -3.56 -15.00
C ARG A 138 7.30 -2.18 -14.39
N THR A 139 8.36 -1.60 -13.85
CA THR A 139 8.36 -0.24 -13.31
C THR A 139 9.25 0.64 -14.17
N GLU A 140 8.89 1.91 -14.34
CA GLU A 140 9.56 2.81 -15.28
C GLU A 140 9.97 4.13 -14.62
N ARG A 141 11.08 4.70 -15.07
CA ARG A 141 11.47 6.07 -14.74
C ARG A 141 11.27 6.93 -15.98
N PRO A 142 10.20 7.72 -16.07
CA PRO A 142 9.92 8.54 -17.24
C PRO A 142 11.06 9.54 -17.48
N VAL A 143 11.28 9.88 -18.74
CA VAL A 143 12.06 11.08 -19.10
C VAL A 143 11.35 12.25 -18.43
N LEU A 144 12.07 12.99 -17.58
CA LEU A 144 11.60 14.29 -17.08
C LEU A 144 11.34 15.18 -18.30
N GLY A 145 10.07 15.32 -18.67
CA GLY A 145 9.67 16.36 -19.61
C GLY A 145 9.86 17.73 -18.95
N GLU A 146 10.10 18.76 -19.75
CA GLU A 146 10.02 20.17 -19.34
C GLU A 146 8.56 20.59 -19.02
N GLY A 147 7.85 19.80 -18.21
CA GLY A 147 6.56 20.15 -17.63
C GLY A 147 6.78 20.96 -16.36
N PRO A 148 5.89 21.91 -16.03
CA PRO A 148 6.12 22.81 -14.91
C PRO A 148 6.32 21.99 -13.64
N MET A 149 7.49 22.17 -13.00
CA MET A 149 7.65 21.79 -11.60
C MET A 149 6.43 22.34 -10.85
N LEU A 150 5.79 21.51 -10.02
CA LEU A 150 4.82 22.02 -9.08
C LEU A 150 5.45 23.26 -8.42
N PRO A 151 4.70 24.38 -8.28
CA PRO A 151 5.24 25.55 -7.62
C PRO A 151 5.79 25.12 -6.26
N PRO A 152 6.94 25.68 -5.83
CA PRO A 152 7.54 25.33 -4.56
C PRO A 152 6.45 25.38 -3.48
N LEU A 153 6.44 24.37 -2.60
CA LEU A 153 5.62 24.39 -1.39
C LEU A 153 5.84 25.76 -0.74
N GLY A 154 4.77 26.56 -0.72
CA GLY A 154 4.82 27.96 -0.35
C GLY A 154 5.54 28.17 0.97
N GLU A 155 6.24 29.30 1.04
CA GLU A 155 6.97 29.79 2.19
C GLU A 155 6.20 29.64 3.51
N HIS A 156 6.96 29.57 4.59
CA HIS A 156 6.56 29.56 6.00
C HIS A 156 5.56 30.69 6.36
N GLY A 157 4.29 30.53 6.00
CA GLY A 157 3.16 31.32 6.46
C GLY A 157 2.40 30.54 7.52
N LYS A 158 2.16 31.16 8.69
CA LYS A 158 1.33 30.56 9.75
C LYS A 158 -0.05 30.18 9.17
N PRO A 159 -0.56 28.97 9.43
CA PRO A 159 -1.89 28.60 8.96
C PRO A 159 -2.93 29.50 9.63
N THR A 160 -3.81 30.09 8.81
CA THR A 160 -5.00 30.79 9.30
C THR A 160 -5.90 29.78 10.01
N ALA A 161 -6.31 30.11 11.24
CA ALA A 161 -7.25 29.32 12.01
C ALA A 161 -8.60 29.25 11.27
N GLY A 162 -9.02 28.03 10.91
CA GLY A 162 -10.27 27.77 10.19
C GLY A 162 -10.10 26.59 9.25
N GLY A 163 -10.53 25.41 9.68
CA GLY A 163 -10.40 24.16 8.95
C GLY A 163 -11.02 24.24 7.55
N GLN A 164 -10.17 24.19 6.52
CA GLN A 164 -10.57 23.74 5.20
C GLN A 164 -10.02 22.32 5.01
N ILE A 165 -10.89 21.36 5.26
CA ILE A 165 -10.71 19.92 4.98
C ILE A 165 -10.84 19.60 3.48
N HIS A 166 -11.06 20.61 2.64
CA HIS A 166 -11.11 20.44 1.19
C HIS A 166 -9.74 20.74 0.58
N MET A 167 -9.08 19.69 0.09
CA MET A 167 -8.05 19.84 -0.93
C MET A 167 -8.64 20.72 -2.05
N ALA A 168 -7.91 21.75 -2.46
CA ALA A 168 -8.32 22.57 -3.60
C ALA A 168 -8.66 21.66 -4.79
N PRO A 169 -9.74 21.93 -5.55
CA PRO A 169 -10.14 21.09 -6.67
C PRO A 169 -8.96 20.94 -7.64
N MET A 170 -8.42 19.73 -7.70
CA MET A 170 -7.38 19.38 -8.65
C MET A 170 -8.02 19.45 -10.04
N PRO A 171 -7.42 20.16 -11.02
CA PRO A 171 -7.92 20.15 -12.39
C PRO A 171 -8.01 18.72 -12.89
N ASN A 172 -9.08 18.41 -13.62
CA ASN A 172 -9.36 17.09 -14.17
C ASN A 172 -8.25 16.69 -15.15
N GLN A 173 -7.21 16.04 -14.65
CA GLN A 173 -6.11 15.48 -15.45
C GLN A 173 -6.66 14.25 -16.20
N PRO A 174 -6.21 13.99 -17.43
CA PRO A 174 -6.70 12.87 -18.22
C PRO A 174 -6.54 11.53 -17.47
N TYR A 175 -7.56 10.70 -17.54
CA TYR A 175 -7.69 9.42 -16.80
C TYR A 175 -6.59 8.39 -17.11
N ALA A 176 -5.90 8.53 -18.24
CA ALA A 176 -4.65 7.84 -18.55
C ALA A 176 -3.85 8.72 -19.53
N GLN A 177 -2.59 9.02 -19.21
CA GLN A 177 -1.65 9.61 -20.17
C GLN A 177 -0.89 8.47 -20.86
N ALA A 178 -0.56 8.66 -22.14
CA ALA A 178 0.33 7.73 -22.84
C ALA A 178 1.65 7.62 -22.07
N ASN A 179 2.23 6.42 -22.02
CA ASN A 179 3.53 6.20 -21.39
C ASN A 179 4.55 7.15 -22.00
N VAL A 180 5.07 8.07 -21.19
CA VAL A 180 6.20 8.92 -21.58
C VAL A 180 7.39 8.01 -21.84
N ALA A 181 8.23 8.36 -22.81
CA ALA A 181 9.49 7.64 -23.02
C ALA A 181 10.23 7.47 -21.67
N SER A 182 10.73 6.27 -21.40
CA SER A 182 11.36 5.93 -20.13
C SER A 182 12.88 5.97 -20.24
N THR A 183 13.55 6.49 -19.21
CA THR A 183 15.01 6.53 -19.09
C THR A 183 15.58 5.26 -18.47
N ALA A 184 14.77 4.51 -17.73
CA ALA A 184 15.16 3.25 -17.12
C ALA A 184 13.92 2.44 -16.73
N SER A 185 14.06 1.12 -16.68
CA SER A 185 13.04 0.21 -16.17
C SER A 185 13.62 -0.82 -15.22
N ASN A 186 12.82 -1.23 -14.25
CA ASN A 186 13.15 -2.31 -13.30
C ASN A 186 11.99 -3.31 -13.22
N PRO A 187 12.26 -4.62 -13.15
CA PRO A 187 11.23 -5.58 -12.83
C PRO A 187 11.02 -5.64 -11.31
N VAL A 188 9.77 -5.81 -10.91
CA VAL A 188 9.39 -6.16 -9.54
C VAL A 188 8.72 -7.52 -9.59
N TYR A 189 9.21 -8.44 -8.76
CA TYR A 189 8.71 -9.80 -8.68
C TYR A 189 7.78 -9.96 -7.46
N PRO A 190 6.85 -10.93 -7.48
CA PRO A 190 6.03 -11.23 -6.32
C PRO A 190 6.90 -11.53 -5.09
N TYR A 191 6.57 -10.91 -3.96
CA TYR A 191 7.23 -11.14 -2.68
C TYR A 191 7.20 -12.63 -2.31
N PRO A 192 8.31 -13.25 -1.88
CA PRO A 192 9.55 -12.62 -1.39
C PRO A 192 10.70 -12.54 -2.40
N TYR A 193 10.42 -12.53 -3.71
CA TYR A 193 11.47 -12.40 -4.73
C TYR A 193 11.87 -10.95 -4.95
N ILE A 194 13.17 -10.73 -5.19
CA ILE A 194 13.77 -9.44 -5.54
C ILE A 194 14.46 -9.53 -6.90
N ALA A 195 14.66 -8.39 -7.54
CA ALA A 195 15.39 -8.32 -8.79
C ALA A 195 16.91 -8.39 -8.56
N GLN A 196 17.57 -9.29 -9.26
CA GLN A 196 19.03 -9.38 -9.31
C GLN A 196 19.51 -9.18 -10.75
N TYR A 197 20.41 -8.22 -10.95
CA TYR A 197 21.06 -8.00 -12.24
C TYR A 197 21.80 -9.27 -12.70
N THR A 198 21.65 -9.63 -13.96
CA THR A 198 22.25 -10.85 -14.53
C THR A 198 23.77 -10.78 -14.68
N GLY A 199 24.34 -9.57 -14.61
CA GLY A 199 25.76 -9.31 -14.83
C GLY A 199 26.08 -8.84 -16.27
N THR A 200 25.09 -8.84 -17.17
CA THR A 200 25.27 -8.49 -18.58
C THR A 200 24.11 -7.63 -19.09
N GLY A 201 24.39 -6.70 -20.01
CA GLY A 201 23.40 -5.80 -20.60
C GLY A 201 23.41 -4.38 -20.00
N ASP A 202 22.38 -3.59 -20.26
CA ASP A 202 22.17 -2.29 -19.63
C ASP A 202 21.45 -2.47 -18.29
N VAL A 203 22.02 -1.92 -17.22
CA VAL A 203 21.41 -1.89 -15.87
C VAL A 203 20.11 -1.09 -15.82
N LYS A 204 19.84 -0.25 -16.82
CA LYS A 204 18.60 0.52 -16.96
C LYS A 204 17.50 -0.27 -17.68
N ASP A 205 17.75 -1.48 -18.13
CA ASP A 205 16.76 -2.32 -18.81
C ASP A 205 16.30 -3.47 -17.91
N ALA A 206 14.99 -3.55 -17.68
CA ALA A 206 14.37 -4.55 -16.84
C ALA A 206 14.60 -5.99 -17.33
N GLN A 207 14.87 -6.19 -18.62
CA GLN A 207 15.14 -7.52 -19.17
C GLN A 207 16.46 -8.13 -18.66
N ASN A 208 17.38 -7.29 -18.15
CA ASN A 208 18.69 -7.73 -17.68
C ASN A 208 18.69 -8.12 -16.19
N TYR A 209 17.53 -8.46 -15.64
CA TYR A 209 17.36 -8.87 -14.26
C TYR A 209 16.60 -10.21 -14.19
N ARG A 210 16.82 -10.94 -13.10
CA ARG A 210 16.14 -12.20 -12.80
C ARG A 210 15.58 -12.20 -11.38
N PRO A 211 14.52 -12.98 -11.10
CA PRO A 211 14.02 -13.14 -9.74
C PRO A 211 15.01 -13.98 -8.93
N VAL A 212 15.35 -13.49 -7.73
CA VAL A 212 16.00 -14.30 -6.68
C VAL A 212 15.20 -14.18 -5.40
N LYS A 213 15.04 -15.29 -4.68
CA LYS A 213 14.36 -15.27 -3.38
C LYS A 213 15.18 -14.41 -2.43
N SER A 214 14.55 -13.45 -1.75
CA SER A 214 15.23 -12.60 -0.78
C SER A 214 15.89 -13.47 0.30
N PRO A 215 17.19 -13.26 0.60
CA PRO A 215 17.87 -13.98 1.67
C PRO A 215 17.42 -13.51 3.06
N VAL A 216 16.76 -12.34 3.11
CA VAL A 216 16.22 -11.76 4.34
C VAL A 216 14.70 -11.75 4.22
N PHE A 217 14.04 -12.39 5.19
CA PHE A 217 12.62 -12.24 5.40
C PHE A 217 12.41 -11.04 6.33
N VAL A 218 11.42 -10.18 6.07
CA VAL A 218 11.01 -9.14 7.02
C VAL A 218 10.16 -9.87 8.08
N PRO A 219 10.72 -10.22 9.26
CA PRO A 219 10.02 -11.07 10.21
C PRO A 219 9.01 -10.21 10.95
N MET A 220 7.73 -10.49 10.75
CA MET A 220 6.66 -9.69 11.33
C MET A 220 5.73 -10.61 12.10
N ILE A 221 6.01 -10.70 13.40
CA ILE A 221 5.20 -11.46 14.35
C ILE A 221 4.16 -10.51 14.93
N PHE A 222 3.12 -10.18 14.15
CA PHE A 222 1.87 -9.68 14.74
C PHE A 222 1.07 -10.88 15.25
N ALA A 223 1.59 -11.57 16.26
CA ALA A 223 0.88 -12.68 16.91
C ALA A 223 -0.31 -12.19 17.77
N SER A 224 -0.40 -10.88 18.03
CA SER A 224 -1.42 -10.31 18.91
C SER A 224 -2.78 -10.05 18.25
N HIS A 225 -2.92 -10.24 16.93
CA HIS A 225 -4.19 -10.05 16.21
C HIS A 225 -4.66 -11.34 15.52
N GLU A 226 -4.21 -12.50 15.98
CA GLU A 226 -4.80 -13.76 15.52
C GLU A 226 -6.29 -13.79 15.90
N VAL A 227 -7.12 -13.85 14.87
CA VAL A 227 -8.53 -14.28 14.88
C VAL A 227 -9.57 -13.23 15.28
N THR A 228 -9.59 -12.07 14.63
CA THR A 228 -10.88 -11.37 14.43
C THR A 228 -11.57 -11.99 13.22
N LYS A 229 -12.31 -13.08 13.43
CA LYS A 229 -13.26 -13.61 12.43
C LYS A 229 -14.42 -12.61 12.31
N THR A 230 -14.22 -11.53 11.57
CA THR A 230 -15.25 -10.49 11.37
C THR A 230 -16.30 -10.89 10.33
N VAL A 231 -16.12 -12.02 9.63
CA VAL A 231 -17.07 -12.52 8.63
C VAL A 231 -17.48 -13.97 8.98
N PRO A 232 -18.79 -14.25 9.17
CA PRO A 232 -19.29 -15.61 9.26
C PRO A 232 -18.94 -16.40 7.99
N PRO A 233 -18.69 -17.72 8.08
CA PRO A 233 -18.23 -18.54 6.94
C PRO A 233 -19.17 -18.62 5.73
N ASP A 234 -20.38 -18.04 5.78
CA ASP A 234 -21.48 -18.26 4.84
C ASP A 234 -21.93 -17.00 4.06
N PHE A 235 -21.03 -16.04 3.77
CA PHE A 235 -21.27 -14.93 2.82
C PHE A 235 -20.29 -14.93 1.63
#